data_AF-A0A3G9JKU2-F1
#
_entry.id   AF-A0A3G9JKU2-F1
#
_cell.length_a   1.000
_cell.length_b   1.000
_cell.length_c   1.000
_cell.angle_alpha   90.00
_cell.angle_beta   90.00
_cell.angle_gamma   90.00
#
_symmetry.space_group_name_H-M   'P 1'
#
loop_
_entity.id
_entity.type
_entity.pdbx_description
1 polymer ?
#
loop_
_entity_poly.entity_id
_entity_poly.type
_entity_poly.pdbx_seq_one_letter_code
_entity_poly.pdbx_strand_id
1 'polypeptide(L)'
;MPSRELKESCYLEMLEDSLTNVQMIRNRLSQLDKQEQIIPAHILRRDRIKTILRLELALATYCVLLRKMHENNLIDYDEELHHDINSIIHSNRFEYFEQHIVVYSARGKENVNLRKLLDFGTAILDENAQEEAVYQGKRFKKQRKGK
;
A
#
# COMPACT_ATOMS: atom_id res chain seq x y z
N MET A 1 -1.75 -2.13 -28.86
CA MET A 1 -2.99 -2.03 -28.06
C MET A 1 -3.09 -3.10 -26.96
N PRO A 2 -2.83 -4.41 -27.18
CA PRO A 2 -2.93 -5.43 -26.12
C PRO A 2 -1.96 -5.22 -24.94
N SER A 3 -0.78 -4.66 -25.22
CA SER A 3 0.29 -4.51 -24.23
C SER A 3 0.05 -3.43 -23.18
N ARG A 4 -0.84 -2.45 -23.41
CA ARG A 4 -1.08 -1.36 -22.46
C ARG A 4 -2.11 -1.76 -21.41
N GLU A 5 -3.25 -2.27 -21.85
CA GLU A 5 -4.30 -2.81 -20.96
C GLU A 5 -3.75 -3.95 -20.09
N LEU A 6 -2.97 -4.88 -20.68
CA LEU A 6 -2.33 -5.95 -19.93
C LEU A 6 -1.33 -5.43 -18.90
N LYS A 7 -0.58 -4.37 -19.24
CA LYS A 7 0.35 -3.73 -18.32
C LYS A 7 -0.39 -3.06 -17.16
N GLU A 8 -1.47 -2.35 -17.45
CA GLU A 8 -2.36 -1.74 -16.44
C GLU A 8 -2.94 -2.79 -15.48
N SER A 9 -3.51 -3.89 -16.00
CA SER A 9 -3.99 -5.02 -15.19
C SER A 9 -2.90 -5.57 -14.26
N CYS A 10 -1.69 -5.79 -14.79
CA CYS A 10 -0.58 -6.31 -14.01
C CYS A 10 -0.18 -5.36 -12.86
N TYR A 11 -0.19 -4.04 -13.09
CA TYR A 11 0.08 -3.08 -12.03
C TYR A 11 -1.01 -3.07 -10.94
N LEU A 12 -2.28 -3.20 -11.33
CA LEU A 12 -3.40 -3.25 -10.40
C LEU A 12 -3.38 -4.52 -9.54
N GLU A 13 -3.13 -5.69 -10.15
CA GLU A 13 -2.96 -6.97 -9.43
C GLU A 13 -1.81 -6.87 -8.42
N MET A 14 -0.65 -6.35 -8.85
CA MET A 14 0.49 -6.15 -7.94
C MET A 14 0.19 -5.14 -6.82
N LEU A 15 -0.63 -4.12 -7.09
CA LEU A 15 -1.03 -3.12 -6.10
C LEU A 15 -1.93 -3.73 -5.02
N GLU A 16 -2.90 -4.55 -5.44
CA GLU A 16 -3.79 -5.29 -4.54
C GLU A 16 -3.01 -6.27 -3.65
N ASP A 17 -2.11 -7.06 -4.24
CA ASP A 17 -1.24 -7.98 -3.51
C ASP A 17 -0.38 -7.24 -2.47
N SER A 18 0.20 -6.10 -2.88
CA SER A 18 1.06 -5.29 -2.02
C SER A 18 0.28 -4.69 -0.84
N LEU A 19 -0.91 -4.14 -1.09
CA LEU A 19 -1.78 -3.60 -0.03
C LEU A 19 -2.22 -4.69 0.95
N THR A 20 -2.64 -5.84 0.43
CA THR A 20 -3.06 -6.99 1.25
C THR A 20 -1.92 -7.45 2.16
N ASN A 21 -0.69 -7.53 1.64
CA ASN A 21 0.49 -7.88 2.43
C ASN A 21 0.76 -6.87 3.55
N VAL A 22 0.74 -5.56 3.24
CA VAL A 22 0.92 -4.51 4.26
C VAL A 22 -0.15 -4.60 5.35
N GLN A 23 -1.42 -4.77 4.97
CA GLN A 23 -2.52 -4.92 5.92
C GLN A 23 -2.36 -6.16 6.82
N MET A 24 -1.95 -7.29 6.25
CA MET A 24 -1.69 -8.52 7.00
C MET A 24 -0.60 -8.31 8.07
N ILE A 25 0.50 -7.65 7.70
CA ILE A 25 1.61 -7.36 8.62
C ILE A 25 1.16 -6.39 9.72
N ARG A 26 0.41 -5.34 9.38
CA ARG A 26 -0.16 -4.40 10.36
C ARG A 26 -1.10 -5.09 11.34
N ASN A 27 -1.96 -5.99 10.85
CA ASN A 27 -2.84 -6.79 11.69
C ASN A 27 -2.03 -7.68 12.65
N ARG A 28 -0.92 -8.26 12.18
CA ARG A 28 -0.03 -9.03 13.05
C ARG A 28 0.62 -8.17 14.13
N LEU A 29 1.05 -6.93 13.83
CA LEU A 29 1.55 -6.00 14.83
C LEU A 29 0.48 -5.68 15.89
N SER A 30 -0.75 -5.38 15.47
CA SER A 30 -1.86 -5.13 16.40
C SER A 30 -2.16 -6.33 17.30
N GLN A 31 -2.03 -7.57 16.79
CA GLN A 31 -2.16 -8.78 17.61
C GLN A 31 -1.02 -8.90 18.63
N LEU A 32 0.21 -8.61 18.24
CA LEU A 32 1.37 -8.64 19.15
C LEU A 32 1.23 -7.61 20.27
N ASP A 33 0.75 -6.39 19.95
CA ASP A 33 0.50 -5.34 20.94
C ASP A 33 -0.56 -5.78 21.97
N LYS A 34 -1.60 -6.52 21.55
CA LYS A 34 -2.58 -7.11 22.47
C LYS A 34 -1.98 -8.23 23.33
N GLN A 35 -1.04 -9.00 22.79
CA GLN A 35 -0.39 -10.11 23.48
C GLN A 35 0.66 -9.64 24.50
N GLU A 36 1.27 -8.46 24.34
CA GLU A 36 2.17 -7.85 25.34
C GLU A 36 1.49 -7.66 26.71
N GLN A 37 0.15 -7.58 26.76
CA GLN A 37 -0.61 -7.50 28.02
C GLN A 37 -0.69 -8.84 28.77
N ILE A 38 -0.39 -9.96 28.12
CA ILE A 38 -0.61 -11.33 28.63
C ILE A 38 0.71 -12.10 28.73
N ILE A 39 1.65 -11.87 27.81
CA ILE A 39 2.91 -12.61 27.68
C ILE A 39 4.08 -11.68 28.05
N PRO A 40 5.12 -12.18 28.76
CA PRO A 40 6.29 -11.39 29.10
C PRO A 40 6.92 -10.68 27.88
N ALA A 41 7.12 -9.37 27.99
CA ALA A 41 7.58 -8.51 26.90
C ALA A 41 8.89 -8.97 26.23
N HIS A 42 9.78 -9.64 26.95
CA HIS A 42 11.05 -10.14 26.40
C HIS A 42 10.86 -11.26 25.36
N ILE A 43 9.78 -12.04 25.44
CA ILE A 43 9.46 -13.11 24.49
C ILE A 43 8.93 -12.50 23.19
N LEU A 44 8.05 -11.51 23.29
CA LEU A 44 7.40 -10.88 22.14
C LEU A 44 8.29 -9.85 21.44
N ARG A 45 9.31 -9.31 22.13
CA ARG A 45 10.20 -8.27 21.59
C ARG A 45 10.86 -8.67 20.27
N ARG A 46 11.36 -9.91 20.17
CA ARG A 46 12.01 -10.40 18.94
C ARG A 46 11.03 -10.49 17.78
N ASP A 47 9.83 -10.99 18.03
CA ASP A 47 8.79 -11.14 17.00
C ASP A 47 8.24 -9.79 16.58
N ARG A 48 8.09 -8.85 17.52
CA ARG A 48 7.71 -7.47 17.23
C ARG A 48 8.74 -6.79 16.33
N ILE A 49 10.03 -6.85 16.69
CA ILE A 49 11.11 -6.30 15.85
C ILE A 49 11.07 -6.90 14.44
N LYS A 50 10.99 -8.22 14.32
CA LYS A 50 10.87 -8.88 13.00
C LYS A 50 9.66 -8.42 12.21
N THR A 51 8.52 -8.22 12.86
CA THR A 51 7.28 -7.80 12.20
C THR A 51 7.37 -6.33 11.77
N ILE A 52 8.02 -5.46 12.54
CA ILE A 52 8.31 -4.07 12.13
C ILE A 52 9.23 -4.05 10.90
N LEU A 53 10.31 -4.84 10.89
CA LEU A 53 11.20 -4.95 9.72
C LEU A 53 10.45 -5.47 8.48
N ARG A 54 9.51 -6.40 8.65
CA ARG A 54 8.64 -6.85 7.55
C ARG A 54 7.74 -5.73 7.05
N LEU A 55 7.21 -4.92 7.95
CA LEU A 55 6.38 -3.77 7.58
C LEU A 55 7.17 -2.75 6.77
N GLU A 56 8.39 -2.42 7.21
CA GLU A 56 9.32 -1.54 6.49
C GLU A 56 9.55 -2.02 5.05
N LEU A 57 9.92 -3.29 4.87
CA LEU A 57 10.17 -3.86 3.53
C LEU A 57 8.92 -3.90 2.65
N ALA A 58 7.76 -4.23 3.24
CA ALA A 58 6.50 -4.27 2.51
C ALA A 58 6.09 -2.87 2.05
N LEU A 59 6.21 -1.86 2.92
CA LEU A 59 5.92 -0.46 2.58
C LEU A 59 6.89 0.10 1.55
N ALA A 60 8.18 -0.22 1.65
CA ALA A 60 9.14 0.20 0.63
C ALA A 60 8.79 -0.36 -0.75
N THR A 61 8.40 -1.65 -0.80
CA THR A 61 7.98 -2.31 -2.05
C THR A 61 6.71 -1.67 -2.62
N TYR A 62 5.72 -1.43 -1.76
CA TYR A 62 4.49 -0.71 -2.09
C TYR A 62 4.77 0.70 -2.66
N CYS A 63 5.62 1.47 -1.99
CA CYS A 63 5.99 2.83 -2.41
C CYS A 63 6.73 2.85 -3.76
N VAL A 64 7.63 1.88 -3.99
CA VAL A 64 8.31 1.73 -5.28
C VAL A 64 7.30 1.40 -6.39
N LEU A 65 6.31 0.55 -6.10
CA LEU A 65 5.25 0.24 -7.06
C LEU A 65 4.44 1.48 -7.42
N LEU A 66 3.96 2.26 -6.43
CA LEU A 66 3.26 3.52 -6.68
C LEU A 66 4.09 4.50 -7.52
N ARG A 67 5.38 4.65 -7.19
CA ARG A 67 6.29 5.48 -7.97
C ARG A 67 6.43 5.00 -9.42
N LYS A 68 6.51 3.68 -9.64
CA LYS A 68 6.52 3.11 -11.00
C LYS A 68 5.21 3.31 -11.74
N MET A 69 4.06 3.19 -11.07
CA MET A 69 2.77 3.47 -11.69
C MET A 69 2.67 4.94 -12.12
N HIS A 70 3.14 5.86 -11.28
CA HIS A 70 3.21 7.29 -11.60
C HIS A 70 4.16 7.59 -12.75
N GLU A 71 5.39 7.06 -12.74
CA GLU A 71 6.36 7.20 -13.84
C GLU A 71 5.83 6.67 -15.18
N ASN A 72 4.90 5.72 -15.16
CA ASN A 72 4.23 5.18 -16.35
C ASN A 72 2.94 5.94 -16.73
N ASN A 73 2.64 7.05 -16.07
CA ASN A 73 1.41 7.84 -16.24
C ASN A 73 0.12 7.04 -16.02
N LEU A 74 0.15 6.08 -15.08
CA LEU A 74 -1.04 5.31 -14.68
C LEU A 74 -1.80 5.97 -13.54
N ILE A 75 -1.09 6.68 -12.67
CA ILE A 75 -1.64 7.37 -11.50
C ILE A 75 -0.95 8.71 -11.32
N ASP A 76 -1.59 9.61 -10.60
CA ASP A 76 -1.00 10.86 -10.14
C ASP A 76 -1.27 11.03 -8.64
N TYR A 77 -0.36 11.69 -7.93
CA TYR A 77 -0.50 11.95 -6.50
C TYR A 77 0.11 13.30 -6.12
N ASP A 78 -0.37 13.87 -5.02
CA ASP A 78 0.05 15.18 -4.56
C ASP A 78 1.48 15.21 -3.97
N GLU A 79 2.01 16.41 -3.78
CA GLU A 79 3.34 16.64 -3.22
C GLU A 79 3.52 16.02 -1.82
N GLU A 80 2.46 15.94 -1.02
CA GLU A 80 2.51 15.31 0.31
C GLU A 80 2.72 13.79 0.19
N LEU A 81 1.97 13.12 -0.70
CA LEU A 81 2.17 11.69 -0.98
C LEU A 81 3.52 11.44 -1.63
N HIS A 82 3.97 12.33 -2.53
CA HIS A 82 5.30 12.26 -3.12
C HIS A 82 6.40 12.31 -2.05
N HIS A 83 6.24 13.19 -1.06
CA HIS A 83 7.13 13.27 0.08
C HIS A 83 7.12 11.96 0.87
N ASP A 84 5.95 11.51 1.34
CA ASP A 84 5.79 10.29 2.14
C ASP A 84 6.40 9.04 1.45
N ILE A 85 6.12 8.86 0.15
CA ILE A 85 6.66 7.78 -0.68
C ILE A 85 8.19 7.81 -0.68
N ASN A 86 8.78 8.98 -0.94
CA ASN A 86 10.24 9.11 -0.99
C ASN A 86 10.89 8.96 0.38
N SER A 87 10.27 9.45 1.44
CA SER A 87 10.78 9.31 2.81
C SER A 87 10.83 7.84 3.21
N ILE A 88 9.84 7.02 2.83
CA ILE A 88 9.88 5.56 3.04
C ILE A 88 11.01 4.93 2.21
N ILE A 89 11.05 5.18 0.89
CA ILE A 89 12.01 4.54 -0.03
C ILE A 89 13.47 4.84 0.36
N HIS A 90 13.73 6.05 0.84
CA HIS A 90 15.08 6.53 1.16
C HIS A 90 15.38 6.55 2.66
N SER A 91 14.56 5.88 3.47
CA SER A 91 14.79 5.77 4.91
C SER A 91 15.99 4.86 5.21
N ASN A 92 16.82 5.31 6.15
CA ASN A 92 17.91 4.52 6.75
C ASN A 92 17.48 3.87 8.07
N ARG A 93 16.42 4.41 8.66
CA ARG A 93 15.85 3.95 9.92
C ARG A 93 14.34 4.12 9.86
N PHE A 94 13.65 3.04 10.20
CA PHE A 94 12.20 2.97 10.25
C PHE A 94 11.75 2.69 11.68
N GLU A 95 10.89 3.53 12.22
CA GLU A 95 10.28 3.34 13.52
C GLU A 95 8.75 3.31 13.41
N TYR A 96 8.14 2.33 14.07
CA TYR A 96 6.70 2.17 14.14
C TYR A 96 6.24 2.35 15.59
N PHE A 97 5.40 3.35 15.83
CA PHE A 97 4.84 3.68 17.13
C PHE A 97 3.33 3.73 17.01
N GLU A 98 2.55 2.90 17.69
CA GLU A 98 1.08 3.07 17.82
C GLU A 98 0.33 3.42 16.51
N GLN A 99 0.72 2.83 15.36
CA GLN A 99 0.21 3.09 14.00
C GLN A 99 0.74 4.33 13.26
N HIS A 100 1.72 5.00 13.86
CA HIS A 100 2.47 6.11 13.30
C HIS A 100 3.82 5.58 12.80
N ILE A 101 4.25 6.06 11.63
CA ILE A 101 5.58 5.75 11.10
C ILE A 101 6.41 7.01 11.13
N VAL A 102 7.60 6.86 11.70
CA VAL A 102 8.65 7.87 11.65
C VAL A 102 9.82 7.26 10.91
N VAL A 103 10.27 7.95 9.87
CA VAL A 103 11.46 7.55 9.11
C VAL A 103 12.56 8.58 9.29
N TYR A 104 13.81 8.10 9.19
CA TYR A 104 14.98 8.96 9.21
C TYR A 104 15.78 8.73 7.94
N SER A 105 15.96 9.79 7.18
CA SER A 105 16.76 9.81 5.96
C SER A 105 17.95 10.75 6.12
N ALA A 106 18.75 10.92 5.07
CA ALA A 106 19.78 11.96 5.03
C ALA A 106 19.22 13.39 5.19
N ARG A 107 17.91 13.59 4.96
CA ARG A 107 17.22 14.87 5.12
C ARG A 107 16.74 15.13 6.56
N GLY A 108 16.78 14.12 7.42
CA GLY A 108 16.38 14.21 8.82
C GLY A 108 15.20 13.29 9.16
N LYS A 109 14.48 13.67 10.21
CA LYS A 109 13.30 12.95 10.72
C LYS A 109 12.06 13.38 9.96
N GLU A 110 11.33 12.42 9.40
CA GLU A 110 10.13 12.64 8.59
C GLU A 110 8.98 11.80 9.18
N ASN A 111 7.81 12.42 9.34
CA ASN A 111 6.59 11.71 9.77
C ASN A 111 5.81 11.32 8.53
N VAL A 112 5.44 10.05 8.43
CA VAL A 112 4.72 9.52 7.26
C VAL A 112 3.25 9.32 7.59
N ASN A 113 2.35 9.83 6.75
CA ASN A 113 0.93 9.61 6.90
C ASN A 113 0.53 8.25 6.28
N LEU A 114 0.78 7.18 7.04
CA LEU A 114 0.48 5.81 6.61
C LEU A 114 -0.98 5.62 6.19
N ARG A 115 -1.92 6.30 6.86
CA ARG A 115 -3.34 6.19 6.51
C ARG A 115 -3.60 6.77 5.12
N LYS A 116 -3.21 8.02 4.88
CA LYS A 116 -3.38 8.68 3.59
C LYS A 116 -2.73 7.86 2.47
N LEU A 117 -1.53 7.34 2.72
CA LEU A 117 -0.78 6.52 1.79
C LEU A 117 -1.53 5.23 1.39
N LEU A 118 -2.11 4.51 2.35
CA LEU A 118 -2.85 3.28 2.07
C LEU A 118 -4.23 3.55 1.47
N ASP A 119 -4.94 4.57 1.97
CA ASP A 119 -6.24 4.99 1.46
C ASP A 119 -6.12 5.37 -0.03
N PHE A 120 -5.00 5.99 -0.43
CA PHE A 120 -4.71 6.28 -1.84
C PHE A 120 -4.61 5.02 -2.70
N GLY A 121 -3.88 3.99 -2.26
CA GLY A 121 -3.83 2.71 -2.96
C GLY A 121 -5.19 2.04 -3.11
N THR A 122 -6.00 2.06 -2.05
CA THR A 122 -7.35 1.50 -2.07
C THR A 122 -8.25 2.27 -3.04
N ALA A 123 -8.18 3.61 -3.06
CA ALA A 123 -8.95 4.42 -3.99
C ALA A 123 -8.65 4.08 -5.47
N ILE A 124 -7.38 3.85 -5.81
CA ILE A 124 -6.99 3.41 -7.17
C ILE A 124 -7.70 2.10 -7.54
N LEU A 125 -7.74 1.12 -6.64
CA LEU A 125 -8.40 -0.17 -6.90
C LEU A 125 -9.92 -0.03 -7.02
N ASP A 126 -10.53 0.79 -6.16
CA ASP A 126 -11.98 1.02 -6.15
C ASP A 126 -12.46 1.74 -7.43
N GLU A 127 -11.72 2.75 -7.90
CA GLU A 127 -12.02 3.46 -9.15
C GLU A 127 -12.02 2.51 -10.35
N ASN A 128 -10.99 1.65 -10.45
CA ASN A 128 -10.90 0.66 -11.53
C ASN A 128 -12.01 -0.39 -11.46
N ALA A 129 -12.37 -0.87 -10.26
CA ALA A 129 -13.47 -1.82 -10.09
C ALA A 129 -14.82 -1.24 -10.55
N GLN A 130 -15.05 0.05 -10.32
CA GLN A 130 -16.25 0.75 -10.80
C GLN A 130 -16.29 0.88 -12.32
N GLU A 131 -15.15 1.19 -12.95
CA GLU A 131 -15.06 1.28 -14.41
C GLU A 131 -15.38 -0.07 -15.07
N GLU A 132 -14.80 -1.17 -14.59
CA GLU A 132 -15.08 -2.51 -15.10
C GLU A 132 -16.58 -2.88 -14.99
N ALA A 133 -17.21 -2.58 -13.85
CA ALA A 133 -18.63 -2.84 -13.64
C ALA A 133 -19.53 -2.05 -14.61
N VAL A 134 -19.18 -0.80 -14.92
CA VAL A 134 -19.89 0.03 -15.90
C VAL A 134 -19.72 -0.52 -17.32
N TYR A 135 -18.51 -0.95 -17.70
CA TYR A 135 -18.26 -1.57 -19.00
C TYR A 135 -19.00 -2.89 -19.18
N GLN A 136 -19.00 -3.77 -18.18
CA GLN A 136 -19.74 -5.04 -18.24
C GLN A 136 -21.25 -4.79 -18.28
N GLY A 137 -21.79 -3.88 -17.46
CA GLY A 137 -23.20 -3.51 -17.46
C GLY A 137 -23.70 -2.95 -18.82
N LYS A 138 -22.84 -2.21 -19.55
CA LYS A 138 -23.13 -1.74 -20.92
C LYS A 138 -23.20 -2.90 -21.93
N ARG A 139 -22.33 -3.91 -21.82
CA ARG A 139 -22.37 -5.12 -22.68
C ARG A 139 -23.66 -5.93 -22.49
N PHE A 140 -24.09 -6.13 -21.25
CA PHE A 140 -25.34 -6.86 -20.95
C PHE A 140 -26.60 -6.14 -21.48
N LYS A 141 -26.64 -4.80 -21.43
CA LYS A 141 -27.76 -4.02 -22.00
C LYS A 141 -27.81 -4.05 -23.52
N LYS A 142 -26.66 -4.13 -24.19
CA LYS A 142 -26.58 -4.19 -25.66
C LYS A 142 -27.03 -5.55 -26.22
N GLN A 143 -26.78 -6.65 -25.52
CA GLN A 143 -27.24 -7.99 -25.90
C GLN A 143 -28.76 -8.20 -25.71
N ARG A 144 -29.42 -7.45 -24.81
CA ARG A 144 -30.87 -7.54 -24.58
C ARG A 144 -31.74 -6.72 -25.54
N LYS A 145 -31.16 -5.78 -26.29
CA LYS A 145 -31.88 -4.95 -27.29
C LYS A 145 -31.81 -5.48 -28.73
N GLY A 146 -31.29 -6.70 -28.92
CA GLY A 146 -31.14 -7.35 -30.23
C GLY A 146 -32.07 -8.55 -30.42
N LYS A 147 -33.31 -8.49 -29.92
CA LYS A 147 -34.39 -9.42 -30.24
C LYS A 147 -35.63 -8.65 -30.62
#